data_AF-A0A815VXF3-F1
#
_entry.id   AF-A0A815VXF3-F1
#
_cell.length_a   1.000
_cell.length_b   1.000
_cell.length_c   1.000
_cell.angle_alpha   90.00
_cell.angle_beta   90.00
_cell.angle_gamma   90.00
#
_symmetry.space_group_name_H-M   'P 1'
#
loop_
_entity.id
_entity.type
_entity.pdbx_description
1 polymer ?
#
loop_
_entity_poly.entity_id
_entity_poly.type
_entity_poly.pdbx_seq_one_letter_code
_entity_poly.pdbx_strand_id
1 'polypeptide(L)'
;AQYAPIDAASSIHKTGFREARVNIHGPGVYCSPKPSFVENGYAGVAKLDTKIGTKTFKIMLQVAVNPDGIKFATEDIWIAKNSQDIRTYGILIKEV
;
A
#
# COMPACT_ATOMS: atom_id res chain seq x y z
N ALA A 1 -4.48 -16.78 3.30
CA ALA A 1 -5.87 -16.46 2.91
C ALA A 1 -5.84 -15.84 1.51
N GLN A 2 -6.54 -16.44 0.55
CA GLN A 2 -6.49 -16.10 -0.89
C GLN A 2 -6.80 -14.62 -1.20
N TYR A 3 -7.61 -13.97 -0.36
CA TYR A 3 -8.05 -12.59 -0.53
C TYR A 3 -7.41 -11.61 0.48
N ALA A 4 -6.46 -12.06 1.30
CA ALA A 4 -5.88 -11.23 2.36
C ALA A 4 -5.38 -9.84 1.89
N PRO A 5 -4.75 -9.69 0.70
CA PRO A 5 -4.35 -8.35 0.25
C PRO A 5 -5.53 -7.44 -0.11
N ILE A 6 -6.62 -8.00 -0.63
CA ILE A 6 -7.85 -7.27 -0.95
C ILE A 6 -8.57 -6.88 0.35
N ASP A 7 -8.61 -7.80 1.32
CA ASP A 7 -9.19 -7.54 2.64
C ASP A 7 -8.42 -6.43 3.37
N ALA A 8 -7.08 -6.44 3.28
CA ALA A 8 -6.23 -5.38 3.81
C ALA A 8 -6.49 -4.04 3.12
N ALA A 9 -6.56 -4.00 1.78
CA ALA A 9 -6.88 -2.79 1.03
C ALA A 9 -8.27 -2.24 1.38
N SER A 10 -9.27 -3.13 1.50
CA SER A 10 -10.64 -2.79 1.92
C SER A 10 -10.67 -2.25 3.35
N SER A 11 -9.93 -2.86 4.27
CA SER A 11 -9.78 -2.35 5.65
C SER A 11 -9.16 -0.97 5.65
N ILE A 12 -8.06 -0.76 4.91
CA ILE A 12 -7.38 0.54 4.86
C ILE A 12 -8.29 1.61 4.25
N HIS A 13 -9.07 1.28 3.22
CA HIS A 13 -10.03 2.22 2.66
C HIS A 13 -11.11 2.62 3.66
N LYS A 14 -11.61 1.68 4.48
CA LYS A 14 -12.66 1.92 5.47
C LYS A 14 -12.17 2.60 6.74
N THR A 15 -10.99 2.23 7.23
CA THR A 15 -10.52 2.63 8.57
C THR A 15 -9.23 3.45 8.55
N GLY A 16 -8.69 3.75 7.38
CA GLY A 16 -7.38 4.40 7.24
C GLY A 16 -6.20 3.46 7.46
N PHE A 17 -5.00 4.00 7.29
CA PHE A 17 -3.75 3.27 7.50
C PHE A 17 -3.46 3.07 8.99
N ARG A 18 -2.89 1.92 9.33
CA ARG A 18 -2.38 1.66 10.68
C ARG A 18 -0.91 2.04 10.75
N GLU A 19 -0.55 2.74 11.81
CA GLU A 19 0.84 3.09 12.10
C GLU A 19 1.62 1.86 12.54
N ALA A 20 2.77 1.63 11.92
CA ALA A 20 3.70 0.63 12.38
C ALA A 20 4.40 1.11 13.66
N ARG A 21 4.41 0.27 14.69
CA ARG A 21 4.94 0.61 16.02
C ARG A 21 6.45 0.38 16.15
N VAL A 22 6.99 -0.62 15.44
CA VAL A 22 8.41 -0.98 15.45
C VAL A 22 8.81 -1.31 14.02
N ASN A 23 9.66 -0.48 13.42
CA ASN A 23 10.22 -0.69 12.09
C ASN A 23 11.62 -0.07 11.98
N ILE A 24 12.39 -0.51 10.99
CA ILE A 24 13.80 -0.15 10.76
C ILE A 24 14.07 1.37 10.64
N HIS A 25 13.09 2.17 10.25
CA HIS A 25 13.24 3.62 10.06
C HIS A 25 12.41 4.48 11.02
N GLY A 26 11.86 3.86 12.07
CA GLY A 26 10.99 4.48 13.07
C GLY A 26 9.50 4.18 12.85
N PRO A 27 8.63 4.69 13.75
CA PRO A 27 7.20 4.50 13.64
C PRO A 27 6.58 5.32 12.50
N GLY A 28 5.43 4.87 12.01
CA GLY A 28 4.62 5.58 11.01
C GLY A 28 4.05 4.67 9.93
N VAL A 29 3.52 5.26 8.87
CA VAL A 29 3.00 4.54 7.70
C VAL A 29 3.99 4.65 6.55
N TYR A 30 4.45 3.51 6.05
CA TYR A 30 5.47 3.42 5.03
C TYR A 30 4.86 3.49 3.64
N CYS A 31 5.41 4.34 2.78
CA CYS A 31 5.06 4.44 1.37
C CYS A 31 6.31 4.69 0.53
N SER A 32 6.16 4.74 -0.79
CA SER A 32 7.27 4.96 -1.72
C SER A 32 6.83 5.91 -2.84
N PRO A 33 7.72 6.80 -3.31
CA PRO A 33 7.49 7.55 -4.54
C PRO A 33 7.76 6.71 -5.80
N LYS A 34 8.36 5.51 -5.69
CA LYS A 34 8.74 4.65 -6.81
C LYS A 34 7.83 3.41 -6.87
N PRO A 35 6.84 3.35 -7.79
CA PRO A 35 5.92 2.22 -7.88
C PRO A 35 6.61 0.86 -8.05
N SER A 36 7.75 0.82 -8.75
CA SER A 36 8.53 -0.41 -8.96
C SER A 36 9.10 -0.99 -7.67
N PHE A 37 9.50 -0.16 -6.70
CA PHE A 37 9.98 -0.61 -5.40
C PHE A 37 8.88 -1.38 -4.64
N VAL A 38 7.67 -0.82 -4.62
CA VAL A 38 6.51 -1.44 -3.98
C VAL A 38 6.04 -2.65 -4.77
N GLU A 39 6.00 -2.60 -6.10
CA GLU A 39 5.56 -3.71 -6.95
C GLU A 39 6.43 -4.98 -6.78
N ASN A 40 7.73 -4.80 -6.54
CA ASN A 40 8.68 -5.91 -6.45
C ASN A 40 8.71 -6.58 -5.07
N GLY A 41 8.38 -5.87 -3.99
CA GLY A 41 8.52 -6.38 -2.62
C GLY A 41 7.26 -6.39 -1.76
N TYR A 42 6.25 -5.58 -2.11
CA TYR A 42 5.16 -5.23 -1.17
C TYR A 42 3.76 -5.23 -1.79
N ALA A 43 3.64 -5.24 -3.12
CA ALA A 43 2.35 -5.35 -3.78
C ALA A 43 1.70 -6.70 -3.42
N GLY A 44 0.44 -6.63 -3.03
CA GLY A 44 -0.35 -7.81 -2.74
C GLY A 44 -0.62 -8.61 -4.00
N VAL A 45 -0.62 -9.95 -3.90
CA VAL A 45 -0.99 -10.83 -5.01
C VAL A 45 -2.29 -11.55 -4.66
N ALA A 46 -3.28 -11.48 -5.53
CA ALA A 46 -4.56 -12.14 -5.34
C ALA A 46 -5.00 -12.89 -6.61
N LYS A 47 -5.56 -14.09 -6.41
CA LYS A 47 -6.17 -14.89 -7.46
C LYS A 47 -7.70 -14.69 -7.43
N LEU A 48 -8.26 -14.19 -8.53
CA LEU A 48 -9.65 -13.78 -8.65
C LEU A 48 -10.36 -14.56 -9.77
N ASP A 49 -11.57 -15.03 -9.49
CA ASP A 49 -12.46 -15.56 -10.52
C ASP A 49 -13.09 -14.41 -11.30
N THR A 50 -12.84 -14.38 -12.61
CA THR A 50 -13.39 -13.37 -13.52
C THR A 50 -14.39 -14.03 -14.48
N LYS A 51 -15.14 -13.21 -15.23
CA LYS A 51 -16.05 -13.72 -16.27
C LYS A 51 -15.37 -14.56 -17.36
N ILE A 52 -14.05 -14.42 -17.51
CA ILE A 52 -13.23 -15.13 -18.50
C ILE A 52 -12.28 -16.15 -17.86
N GLY A 53 -12.61 -16.61 -16.66
CA GLY A 53 -11.82 -17.58 -15.90
C GLY A 53 -10.99 -16.94 -14.79
N THR A 54 -10.27 -17.77 -14.07
CA THR A 54 -9.48 -17.33 -12.91
C THR A 54 -8.19 -16.66 -13.36
N LYS A 55 -7.91 -15.47 -12.81
CA LYS A 55 -6.72 -14.66 -13.11
C LYS A 55 -5.97 -14.27 -11.84
N THR A 56 -4.69 -13.95 -11.98
CA THR A 56 -3.85 -13.47 -10.87
C THR A 56 -3.54 -11.99 -11.08
N PHE A 57 -3.67 -11.20 -10.03
CA PHE A 57 -3.42 -9.76 -10.06
C PHE A 57 -2.46 -9.35 -8.95
N LYS A 58 -1.57 -8.41 -9.28
CA LYS A 58 -0.92 -7.55 -8.29
C LYS A 58 -1.82 -6.37 -7.97
N ILE A 59 -1.88 -6.02 -6.69
CA ILE A 59 -2.71 -4.96 -6.14
C ILE A 59 -1.84 -4.07 -5.26
N MET A 60 -1.93 -2.76 -5.49
CA MET A 60 -1.21 -1.74 -4.74
C MET A 60 -2.12 -0.52 -4.51
N LEU A 61 -2.00 0.11 -3.35
CA LEU A 61 -2.68 1.37 -3.07
C LEU A 61 -1.83 2.53 -3.61
N GLN A 62 -2.42 3.38 -4.45
CA GLN A 62 -1.89 4.72 -4.68
C GLN A 62 -2.35 5.61 -3.55
N VAL A 63 -1.44 6.40 -2.99
CA VAL A 63 -1.69 7.23 -1.82
C VAL A 63 -1.44 8.70 -2.11
N ALA A 64 -2.17 9.56 -1.42
CA ALA A 64 -1.87 10.98 -1.31
C ALA A 64 -1.30 11.23 0.09
N VAL A 65 -0.23 12.04 0.17
CA VAL A 65 0.46 12.34 1.42
C VAL A 65 0.46 13.85 1.70
N ASN A 66 0.39 14.21 2.99
CA ASN A 66 0.61 15.57 3.45
C ASN A 66 2.12 15.91 3.37
N PRO A 67 2.56 16.90 2.58
CA PRO A 67 3.99 17.19 2.42
C PRO A 67 4.70 17.54 3.75
N ASP A 68 4.01 18.22 4.68
CA ASP A 68 4.58 18.59 5.99
C ASP A 68 4.61 17.40 6.98
N GLY A 69 3.83 16.36 6.67
CA GLY A 69 3.65 15.15 7.46
C GLY A 69 4.60 14.01 7.11
N ILE A 70 5.52 14.20 6.16
CA ILE A 70 6.38 13.14 5.63
C ILE A 70 7.81 13.23 6.13
N LYS A 71 8.39 12.07 6.45
CA LYS A 71 9.83 11.86 6.65
C LYS A 71 10.38 11.07 5.47
N PHE A 72 11.43 11.58 4.84
CA PHE A 72 12.18 10.88 3.80
C PHE A 72 13.22 9.97 4.47
N ALA A 73 12.94 8.66 4.56
CA ALA A 73 13.86 7.71 5.19
C ALA A 73 14.98 7.29 4.22
N THR A 74 14.62 7.06 2.96
CA THR A 74 15.55 6.82 1.84
C THR A 74 14.94 7.42 0.56
N GLU A 75 15.62 7.29 -0.58
CA GLU A 75 15.05 7.66 -1.88
C GLU A 75 13.81 6.82 -2.27
N ASP A 76 13.69 5.62 -1.71
CA ASP A 76 12.63 4.66 -2.02
C ASP A 76 11.56 4.60 -0.93
N ILE A 77 11.87 5.06 0.28
CA ILE A 77 10.99 4.89 1.45
C ILE A 77 10.68 6.24 2.08
N TRP A 78 9.39 6.56 2.06
CA TRP A 78 8.81 7.70 2.77
C TRP A 78 7.96 7.19 3.93
N ILE A 79 7.85 7.99 4.98
CA ILE A 79 7.10 7.65 6.18
C ILE A 79 6.17 8.80 6.51
N ALA A 80 4.86 8.56 6.42
CA ALA A 80 3.87 9.45 7.00
C ALA A 80 3.90 9.29 8.53
N LYS A 81 4.06 10.41 9.25
CA LYS A 81 4.25 10.42 10.70
C LYS A 81 3.08 9.80 11.45
N ASN A 82 1.87 9.94 10.93
CA ASN A 82 0.64 9.38 11.47
C ASN A 82 -0.37 9.06 10.35
N SER A 83 -1.47 8.41 10.73
CA SER A 83 -2.54 8.01 9.80
C SER A 83 -3.30 9.17 9.13
N GLN A 84 -3.23 10.41 9.63
CA GLN A 84 -3.90 11.57 9.02
C GLN A 84 -3.05 12.21 7.91
N ASP A 85 -1.74 11.95 7.90
CA ASP A 85 -0.81 12.47 6.90
C ASP A 85 -0.77 11.64 5.61
N ILE A 86 -1.59 10.59 5.52
CA ILE A 86 -1.67 9.69 4.37
C ILE A 86 -3.07 9.15 4.17
N ARG A 87 -3.55 9.16 2.92
CA ARG A 87 -4.84 8.58 2.56
C ARG A 87 -4.77 7.80 1.26
N THR A 88 -5.66 6.84 1.11
CA THR A 88 -5.86 6.17 -0.17
C THR A 88 -6.37 7.18 -1.20
N TYR A 89 -5.81 7.11 -2.40
CA TYR A 89 -6.21 7.91 -3.55
C TYR A 89 -6.76 7.03 -4.68
N GLY A 90 -6.14 5.87 -4.89
CA GLY A 90 -6.58 4.92 -5.90
C GLY A 90 -6.03 3.51 -5.65
N ILE A 91 -6.43 2.58 -6.50
CA ILE A 91 -5.93 1.21 -6.52
C ILE A 91 -5.31 0.96 -7.88
N LEU A 92 -4.07 0.46 -7.86
CA LEU A 92 -3.36 0.00 -9.05
C LEU A 92 -3.51 -1.52 -9.13
N ILE A 93 -3.99 -1.99 -10.27
CA ILE A 93 -4.26 -3.40 -10.54
C ILE A 93 -3.50 -3.78 -11.81
N LYS A 94 -2.70 -4.85 -11.73
CA LYS A 94 -1.94 -5.40 -12.85
C LYS A 94 -2.15 -6.89 -12.92
N GLU A 95 -2.61 -7.38 -14.06
CA GLU A 95 -2.65 -8.82 -14.36
C GLU A 95 -1.22 -9.35 -14.48
N VAL A 96 -0.96 -10.53 -13.90
CA VAL A 96 0.36 -11.21 -13.90
C VAL A 96 0.45 -12.20 -15.04
#